data_AF-A0A921SAG9-F1
#
_entry.id   AF-A0A921SAG9-F1
#
_cell.length_a   1.000
_cell.length_b   1.000
_cell.length_c   1.000
_cell.angle_alpha   90.00
_cell.angle_beta   90.00
_cell.angle_gamma   90.00
#
_symmetry.space_group_name_H-M   'P 1'
#
loop_
_entity.id
_entity.type
_entity.pdbx_description
1 polymer ?
#
loop_
_entity_poly.entity_id
_entity_poly.type
_entity_poly.pdbx_seq_one_letter_code
_entity_poly.pdbx_strand_id
1 'polypeptide(L)'
;MLSGTLDLSYDVNAYDIDIFDTPNTTIAELQQRGIKVICYFSAGTYEDWRTDKDRYASDIIGTPLDEWEGESWVDIRSSALREIISDRMKLAQAKGCDGVDPDNVDGAFNDNGFDLTADDQLDFNIFLASTAHDLDLTVGLKNDLDQIKDLVSHFDFAVNEQCVQYDECDVVVPFIDQDKPVFGIEYSGDKTS
;
A
#
# COMPACT_ATOMS: atom_id res chain seq x y z
N MET A 1 3.65 6.14 5.72
CA MET A 1 3.71 7.36 4.85
C MET A 1 5.09 7.51 4.21
N LEU A 2 5.16 7.72 2.89
CA LEU A 2 6.36 8.22 2.21
C LEU A 2 6.35 9.75 2.20
N SER A 3 7.44 10.40 2.63
CA SER A 3 7.55 11.87 2.65
C SER A 3 8.96 12.35 2.26
N GLY A 4 9.11 13.66 2.02
CA GLY A 4 10.40 14.28 1.73
C GLY A 4 10.65 14.60 0.25
N THR A 5 11.89 15.01 -0.06
CA THR A 5 12.30 15.31 -1.45
C THR A 5 12.85 14.05 -2.11
N LEU A 6 12.23 13.65 -3.22
CA LEU A 6 12.65 12.49 -3.98
C LEU A 6 14.04 12.72 -4.61
N ASP A 7 15.02 11.92 -4.20
CA ASP A 7 16.34 11.89 -4.82
C ASP A 7 16.33 10.91 -6.00
N LEU A 8 16.39 11.45 -7.21
CA LEU A 8 16.36 10.68 -8.46
C LEU A 8 17.74 10.15 -8.87
N SER A 9 18.80 10.39 -8.10
CA SER A 9 20.17 10.03 -8.49
C SER A 9 20.54 8.57 -8.24
N TYR A 10 19.69 7.81 -7.52
CA TYR A 10 19.97 6.41 -7.22
C TYR A 10 19.92 5.50 -8.46
N ASP A 11 20.82 4.53 -8.48
CA ASP A 11 20.86 3.44 -9.46
C ASP A 11 20.06 2.25 -8.92
N VAL A 12 18.75 2.27 -9.17
CA VAL A 12 17.79 1.28 -8.68
C VAL A 12 16.87 0.82 -9.81
N ASN A 13 16.33 -0.39 -9.67
CA ASN A 13 15.40 -0.95 -10.67
C ASN A 13 13.97 -0.42 -10.54
N ALA A 14 13.59 0.02 -9.34
CA ALA A 14 12.27 0.57 -9.06
C ALA A 14 12.34 1.70 -8.03
N TYR A 15 11.39 2.62 -8.11
CA TYR A 15 11.07 3.59 -7.06
C TYR A 15 9.65 3.34 -6.57
N ASP A 16 9.47 3.35 -5.26
CA ASP A 16 8.18 3.45 -4.62
C ASP A 16 7.97 4.89 -4.15
N ILE A 17 6.87 5.52 -4.58
CA ILE A 17 6.63 6.95 -4.45
C ILE A 17 5.17 7.24 -4.08
N ASP A 18 4.95 8.33 -3.36
CA ASP A 18 3.58 8.79 -3.06
C ASP A 18 2.85 9.24 -4.34
N ILE A 19 1.66 8.68 -4.57
CA ILE A 19 0.86 8.95 -5.76
C ILE A 19 0.33 10.40 -5.82
N PHE A 20 0.07 11.04 -4.69
CA PHE A 20 -0.50 12.38 -4.64
C PHE A 20 0.57 13.45 -4.79
N ASP A 21 1.72 13.25 -4.13
CA ASP A 21 2.75 14.27 -4.04
C ASP A 21 3.73 14.25 -5.22
N THR A 22 3.83 13.14 -5.94
CA THR A 22 4.79 13.01 -7.06
C THR A 22 4.20 13.48 -8.39
N PRO A 23 4.77 14.47 -9.09
CA PRO A 23 4.28 14.89 -10.40
C PRO A 23 4.45 13.84 -11.49
N ASN A 24 3.54 13.81 -12.49
CA ASN A 24 3.63 12.88 -13.63
C ASN A 24 4.94 13.04 -14.43
N THR A 25 5.53 14.23 -14.45
CA THR A 25 6.83 14.47 -15.11
C THR A 25 7.95 13.68 -14.47
N THR A 26 7.92 13.50 -13.15
CA THR A 26 8.91 12.73 -12.39
C THR A 26 8.77 11.24 -12.71
N ILE A 27 7.54 10.73 -12.76
CA ILE A 27 7.24 9.34 -13.15
C ILE A 27 7.77 9.07 -14.57
N ALA A 28 7.45 9.96 -15.51
CA ALA A 28 7.91 9.84 -16.90
C ALA A 28 9.44 9.91 -17.04
N GLU A 29 10.13 10.71 -16.21
CA GLU A 29 11.60 10.78 -16.19
C GLU A 29 12.22 9.46 -15.72
N LEU A 30 11.71 8.88 -14.63
CA LEU A 30 12.14 7.57 -14.13
C LEU A 30 11.95 6.49 -15.18
N GLN A 31 10.77 6.43 -15.80
CA GLN A 31 10.47 5.42 -16.81
C GLN A 31 11.31 5.57 -18.09
N GLN A 32 11.66 6.79 -18.51
CA GLN A 32 12.59 7.01 -19.62
C GLN A 32 13.99 6.45 -19.35
N ARG A 33 14.37 6.34 -18.07
CA ARG A 33 15.62 5.70 -17.64
C ARG A 33 15.50 4.17 -17.52
N GLY A 34 14.33 3.60 -17.83
CA GLY A 34 14.04 2.17 -17.69
C GLY A 34 13.74 1.74 -16.26
N ILE A 35 13.49 2.70 -15.36
CA ILE A 35 13.20 2.44 -13.94
C ILE A 35 11.69 2.27 -13.78
N LYS A 36 11.28 1.25 -13.01
CA LYS A 36 9.87 0.99 -12.69
C LYS A 36 9.36 1.92 -11.59
N VAL A 37 8.10 2.31 -11.66
CA VAL A 37 7.48 3.20 -10.68
C VAL A 37 6.30 2.51 -10.00
N ILE A 38 6.42 2.28 -8.70
CA ILE A 38 5.35 1.80 -7.82
C ILE A 38 4.76 3.01 -7.12
N CYS A 39 3.44 3.12 -7.10
CA CYS A 39 2.73 4.25 -6.52
C CYS A 39 2.05 3.85 -5.20
N TYR A 40 2.57 4.37 -4.11
CA TYR A 40 2.05 4.26 -2.76
C TYR A 40 0.76 5.06 -2.58
N PHE A 41 -0.18 4.49 -1.83
CA PHE A 41 -1.27 5.19 -1.16
C PHE A 41 -1.78 4.34 0.01
N SER A 42 -2.37 4.95 1.04
CA SER A 42 -3.05 4.17 2.07
C SER A 42 -4.39 3.62 1.56
N ALA A 43 -4.61 2.31 1.70
CA ALA A 43 -5.87 1.66 1.36
C ALA A 43 -6.77 1.42 2.58
N GLY A 44 -6.19 1.09 3.73
CA GLY A 44 -6.92 0.78 4.96
C GLY A 44 -6.97 1.90 6.00
N THR A 45 -6.47 3.09 5.68
CA THR A 45 -6.65 4.28 6.53
C THR A 45 -7.16 5.50 5.76
N TYR A 46 -7.81 6.37 6.51
CA TYR A 46 -8.14 7.75 6.16
C TYR A 46 -6.96 8.65 6.54
N GLU A 47 -6.62 9.59 5.66
CA GLU A 47 -5.53 10.56 5.83
C GLU A 47 -6.09 11.99 5.63
N ASP A 48 -6.13 12.80 6.69
CA ASP A 48 -6.85 14.10 6.68
C ASP A 48 -6.20 15.22 5.84
N TRP A 49 -5.02 14.95 5.29
CA TRP A 49 -4.29 15.84 4.40
C TRP A 49 -4.52 15.51 2.91
N ARG A 50 -5.17 14.38 2.58
CA ARG A 50 -5.40 13.99 1.19
C ARG A 50 -6.50 14.83 0.54
N THR A 51 -6.36 15.07 -0.76
CA THR A 51 -7.30 15.88 -1.54
C THR A 51 -8.68 15.24 -1.68
N ASP A 52 -8.79 13.93 -1.45
CA ASP A 52 -10.02 13.14 -1.54
C ASP A 52 -10.63 12.80 -0.17
N LYS A 53 -10.08 13.34 0.93
CA LYS A 53 -10.53 13.09 2.31
C LYS A 53 -12.02 13.29 2.53
N ASP A 54 -12.63 14.29 1.87
CA ASP A 54 -14.04 14.64 2.06
C ASP A 54 -15.01 13.61 1.45
N ARG A 55 -14.48 12.58 0.75
CA ARG A 55 -15.24 11.43 0.28
C ARG A 55 -15.48 10.38 1.37
N TYR A 56 -14.70 10.40 2.44
CA TYR A 56 -14.85 9.48 3.56
C TYR A 56 -15.98 9.97 4.46
N ALA A 57 -17.05 9.17 4.54
CA ALA A 57 -18.13 9.43 5.47
C ALA A 57 -17.67 9.14 6.91
N SER A 58 -18.17 9.90 7.88
CA SER A 58 -17.72 9.78 9.27
C SER A 58 -18.01 8.40 9.89
N ASP A 59 -18.96 7.65 9.36
CA ASP A 59 -19.34 6.31 9.82
C ASP A 59 -18.39 5.21 9.33
N ILE A 60 -17.48 5.52 8.40
CA ILE A 60 -16.44 4.58 7.93
C ILE A 60 -15.06 4.94 8.45
N ILE A 61 -14.93 5.95 9.33
CA ILE A 61 -13.68 6.37 9.97
C ILE A 61 -13.68 5.83 11.41
N GLY A 62 -12.66 5.06 11.76
CA GLY A 62 -12.54 4.30 13.00
C GLY A 62 -11.49 4.88 13.94
N THR A 63 -10.78 3.98 14.61
CA THR A 63 -9.75 4.33 15.61
C THR A 63 -8.58 5.06 14.94
N PRO A 64 -8.07 6.17 15.54
CA PRO A 64 -6.88 6.86 15.04
C PRO A 64 -5.63 5.99 15.16
N LEU A 65 -4.65 6.19 14.27
CA LEU A 65 -3.34 5.57 14.42
C LEU A 65 -2.49 6.43 15.37
N ASP A 66 -2.05 5.84 16.49
CA ASP A 66 -1.31 6.56 17.54
C ASP A 66 0.00 7.19 17.03
N GLU A 67 0.63 6.59 16.02
CA GLU A 67 1.91 7.03 15.47
C GLU A 67 1.76 8.18 14.44
N TRP A 68 0.55 8.40 13.90
CA TRP A 68 0.32 9.28 12.75
C TRP A 68 -0.88 10.20 12.98
N GLU A 69 -0.60 11.45 13.39
CA GLU A 69 -1.64 12.46 13.61
C GLU A 69 -2.41 12.74 12.32
N GLY A 70 -3.75 12.66 12.38
CA GLY A 70 -4.62 12.85 11.21
C GLY A 70 -4.89 11.58 10.41
N GLU A 71 -4.33 10.44 10.82
CA GLU A 71 -4.56 9.12 10.22
C GLU A 71 -5.50 8.27 11.08
N SER A 72 -6.40 7.50 10.45
CA SER A 72 -7.34 6.62 11.18
C SER A 72 -7.73 5.42 10.35
N TRP A 73 -7.92 4.27 11.00
CA TRP A 73 -8.45 3.06 10.35
C TRP A 73 -9.81 3.32 9.69
N VAL A 74 -10.12 2.58 8.64
CA VAL A 74 -11.42 2.68 7.95
C VAL A 74 -12.15 1.34 7.87
N ASP A 75 -13.48 1.38 7.76
CA ASP A 75 -14.27 0.16 7.55
C ASP A 75 -14.07 -0.36 6.12
N ILE A 76 -13.20 -1.37 5.97
CA ILE A 76 -12.83 -2.00 4.69
C ILE A 76 -13.98 -2.75 3.99
N ARG A 77 -15.09 -2.97 4.69
CA ARG A 77 -16.32 -3.56 4.12
C ARG A 77 -17.14 -2.53 3.35
N SER A 78 -16.85 -1.24 3.52
CA SER A 78 -17.58 -0.14 2.89
C SER A 78 -17.42 -0.14 1.37
N SER A 79 -18.54 -0.15 0.65
CA SER A 79 -18.52 0.04 -0.80
C SER A 79 -18.02 1.43 -1.19
N ALA A 80 -18.28 2.45 -0.37
CA ALA A 80 -17.78 3.80 -0.61
C ALA A 80 -16.25 3.86 -0.52
N LEU A 81 -15.65 3.11 0.41
CA LEU A 81 -14.19 2.96 0.46
C LEU A 81 -13.66 2.31 -0.82
N ARG A 82 -14.27 1.20 -1.26
CA ARG A 82 -13.84 0.51 -2.49
C ARG A 82 -13.89 1.42 -3.71
N GLU A 83 -14.88 2.30 -3.82
CA GLU A 83 -14.94 3.32 -4.87
C GLU A 83 -13.78 4.33 -4.78
N ILE A 84 -13.47 4.82 -3.57
CA ILE A 84 -12.34 5.73 -3.34
C ILE A 84 -11.02 5.07 -3.76
N ILE A 85 -10.78 3.84 -3.30
CA ILE A 85 -9.54 3.11 -3.60
C ILE A 85 -9.44 2.76 -5.10
N SER A 86 -10.55 2.37 -5.73
CA SER A 86 -10.58 2.16 -7.18
C SER A 86 -10.19 3.42 -7.94
N ASP A 87 -10.63 4.59 -7.50
CA ASP A 87 -10.27 5.86 -8.13
C ASP A 87 -8.82 6.26 -7.87
N ARG A 88 -8.25 5.93 -6.71
CA ARG A 88 -6.80 6.06 -6.45
C ARG A 88 -5.98 5.17 -7.38
N MET A 89 -6.39 3.94 -7.63
CA MET A 89 -5.73 3.05 -8.60
C MET A 89 -5.89 3.55 -10.05
N LYS A 90 -7.06 4.08 -10.43
CA LYS A 90 -7.24 4.74 -11.74
C LYS A 90 -6.34 5.97 -11.89
N LEU A 91 -6.15 6.74 -10.82
CA LEU A 91 -5.17 7.82 -10.80
C LEU A 91 -3.76 7.26 -11.03
N ALA A 92 -3.40 6.12 -10.41
CA ALA A 92 -2.07 5.52 -10.58
C ALA A 92 -1.84 5.14 -12.05
N GLN A 93 -2.81 4.45 -12.65
CA GLN A 93 -2.81 4.10 -14.06
C GLN A 93 -2.69 5.35 -14.95
N ALA A 94 -3.50 6.39 -14.69
CA ALA A 94 -3.50 7.62 -15.48
C ALA A 94 -2.19 8.42 -15.36
N LYS A 95 -1.50 8.31 -14.22
CA LYS A 95 -0.17 8.90 -14.00
C LYS A 95 0.95 8.09 -14.64
N GLY A 96 0.67 6.85 -15.05
CA GLY A 96 1.59 5.95 -15.69
C GLY A 96 2.39 5.08 -14.72
N CYS A 97 1.94 4.89 -13.48
CA CYS A 97 2.59 3.96 -12.55
C CYS A 97 2.66 2.55 -13.16
N ASP A 98 3.76 1.83 -12.91
CA ASP A 98 3.91 0.41 -13.30
C ASP A 98 3.20 -0.53 -12.30
N GLY A 99 3.06 -0.10 -11.05
CA GLY A 99 2.35 -0.82 -10.00
C GLY A 99 1.91 0.07 -8.84
N VAL A 100 1.31 -0.53 -7.82
CA VAL A 100 0.81 0.15 -6.63
C VAL A 100 1.25 -0.57 -5.35
N ASP A 101 1.47 0.22 -4.28
CA ASP A 101 1.71 -0.24 -2.91
C ASP A 101 0.58 0.28 -2.01
N PRO A 102 -0.54 -0.47 -1.89
CA PRO A 102 -1.63 -0.10 -1.00
C PRO A 102 -1.25 -0.40 0.46
N ASP A 103 -1.11 0.64 1.28
CA ASP A 103 -0.68 0.51 2.69
C ASP A 103 -1.86 0.27 3.66
N ASN A 104 -1.51 -0.15 4.88
CA ASN A 104 -2.42 -0.43 5.99
C ASN A 104 -3.47 -1.49 5.66
N VAL A 105 -3.05 -2.58 5.01
CA VAL A 105 -3.93 -3.67 4.55
C VAL A 105 -3.99 -4.84 5.54
N ASP A 106 -3.85 -4.54 6.83
CA ASP A 106 -3.79 -5.46 7.97
C ASP A 106 -4.66 -4.97 9.16
N GLY A 107 -5.66 -4.12 8.89
CA GLY A 107 -6.52 -3.50 9.90
C GLY A 107 -7.27 -4.48 10.80
N ALA A 108 -7.60 -5.69 10.30
CA ALA A 108 -8.23 -6.75 11.11
C ALA A 108 -7.36 -7.25 12.28
N PHE A 109 -6.04 -7.02 12.23
CA PHE A 109 -5.09 -7.41 13.27
C PHE A 109 -4.68 -6.23 14.17
N ASN A 110 -5.36 -5.09 14.03
CA ASN A 110 -5.13 -3.85 14.77
C ASN A 110 -6.40 -3.35 15.47
N ASP A 111 -6.26 -2.42 16.42
CA ASP A 111 -7.41 -1.72 17.00
C ASP A 111 -7.99 -0.73 15.98
N ASN A 112 -8.97 -1.20 15.19
CA ASN A 112 -9.54 -0.47 14.06
C ASN A 112 -10.88 0.23 14.36
N GLY A 113 -11.58 -0.16 15.43
CA GLY A 113 -12.88 0.41 15.81
C GLY A 113 -14.11 -0.16 15.07
N PHE A 114 -13.95 -1.20 14.25
CA PHE A 114 -15.02 -1.80 13.42
C PHE A 114 -15.22 -3.31 13.61
N ASP A 115 -14.53 -3.92 14.59
CA ASP A 115 -14.48 -5.37 14.83
C ASP A 115 -14.17 -6.15 13.53
N LEU A 116 -13.26 -5.63 12.70
CA LEU A 116 -12.87 -6.26 11.44
C LEU A 116 -12.32 -7.66 11.68
N THR A 117 -12.73 -8.60 10.83
CA THR A 117 -12.28 -9.99 10.88
C THR A 117 -11.20 -10.28 9.84
N ALA A 118 -10.47 -11.37 10.02
CA ALA A 118 -9.53 -11.85 9.01
C ALA A 118 -10.21 -12.14 7.65
N ASP A 119 -11.47 -12.57 7.64
CA ASP A 119 -12.22 -12.79 6.40
C ASP A 119 -12.55 -11.45 5.70
N ASP A 120 -12.86 -10.40 6.46
CA ASP A 120 -13.06 -9.05 5.91
C ASP A 120 -11.77 -8.51 5.28
N GLN A 121 -10.63 -8.74 5.93
CA GLN A 121 -9.31 -8.35 5.42
C GLN A 121 -8.94 -9.11 4.16
N LEU A 122 -9.16 -10.42 4.15
CA LEU A 122 -8.92 -11.28 2.99
C LEU A 122 -9.73 -10.82 1.77
N ASP A 123 -11.04 -10.56 1.96
CA ASP A 123 -11.91 -10.07 0.88
C ASP A 123 -11.47 -8.70 0.35
N PHE A 124 -11.09 -7.79 1.25
CA PHE A 124 -10.59 -6.47 0.86
C PHE A 124 -9.26 -6.58 0.07
N ASN A 125 -8.32 -7.40 0.54
CA ASN A 125 -7.01 -7.56 -0.10
C ASN A 125 -7.12 -8.24 -1.47
N ILE A 126 -8.02 -9.22 -1.63
CA ILE A 126 -8.34 -9.80 -2.95
C ILE A 126 -8.96 -8.74 -3.88
N PHE A 127 -9.84 -7.87 -3.36
CA PHE A 127 -10.40 -6.76 -4.12
C PHE A 127 -9.30 -5.80 -4.61
N LEU A 128 -8.33 -5.45 -3.75
CA LEU A 128 -7.20 -4.59 -4.14
C LEU A 128 -6.41 -5.21 -5.29
N ALA A 129 -6.04 -6.48 -5.15
CA ALA A 129 -5.28 -7.19 -6.18
C ALA A 129 -6.04 -7.26 -7.51
N SER A 130 -7.31 -7.68 -7.48
CA SER A 130 -8.14 -7.77 -8.69
C SER A 130 -8.32 -6.41 -9.36
N THR A 131 -8.51 -5.34 -8.59
CA THR A 131 -8.72 -3.99 -9.14
C THR A 131 -7.46 -3.44 -9.79
N ALA A 132 -6.29 -3.69 -9.19
CA ALA A 132 -5.00 -3.31 -9.78
C ALA A 132 -4.76 -4.05 -11.10
N HIS A 133 -5.00 -5.37 -11.13
CA HIS A 133 -4.85 -6.19 -12.34
C HIS A 133 -5.80 -5.80 -13.46
N ASP A 134 -7.06 -5.47 -13.14
CA ASP A 134 -8.03 -4.95 -14.12
C ASP A 134 -7.60 -3.60 -14.74
N LEU A 135 -6.67 -2.90 -14.09
CA LEU A 135 -6.07 -1.64 -14.54
C LEU A 135 -4.64 -1.83 -15.12
N ASP A 136 -4.22 -3.06 -15.41
CA ASP A 136 -2.88 -3.40 -15.89
C ASP A 136 -1.73 -2.91 -14.96
N LEU A 137 -2.00 -2.82 -13.66
CA LEU A 137 -1.02 -2.45 -12.63
C LEU A 137 -0.57 -3.69 -11.86
N THR A 138 0.72 -3.78 -11.53
CA THR A 138 1.17 -4.74 -10.51
C THR A 138 0.80 -4.26 -9.11
N VAL A 139 0.69 -5.17 -8.15
CA VAL A 139 0.25 -4.86 -6.78
C VAL A 139 1.10 -5.56 -5.72
N GLY A 140 1.49 -4.77 -4.70
CA GLY A 140 2.23 -5.24 -3.54
C GLY A 140 1.33 -5.60 -2.36
N LEU A 141 1.65 -6.69 -1.65
CA LEU A 141 1.07 -6.96 -0.34
C LEU A 141 1.96 -6.33 0.74
N LYS A 142 1.40 -5.42 1.54
CA LYS A 142 2.10 -4.69 2.58
C LYS A 142 1.76 -5.22 3.96
N ASN A 143 2.78 -5.69 4.69
CA ASN A 143 2.65 -6.31 6.02
C ASN A 143 1.77 -7.57 5.99
N ASP A 144 0.47 -7.52 6.30
CA ASP A 144 -0.52 -8.65 6.34
C ASP A 144 0.06 -10.08 6.29
N LEU A 145 0.98 -10.34 7.24
CA LEU A 145 1.85 -11.52 7.21
C LEU A 145 1.07 -12.79 7.50
N ASP A 146 0.03 -12.67 8.32
CA ASP A 146 -0.83 -13.76 8.75
C ASP A 146 -1.64 -14.39 7.59
N GLN A 147 -1.90 -13.62 6.52
CA GLN A 147 -2.72 -14.07 5.39
C GLN A 147 -1.93 -14.36 4.11
N ILE A 148 -0.59 -14.31 4.15
CA ILE A 148 0.27 -14.51 2.96
C ILE A 148 -0.06 -15.81 2.21
N LYS A 149 -0.34 -16.92 2.88
CA LYS A 149 -0.61 -18.20 2.21
C LYS A 149 -1.86 -18.16 1.33
N ASP A 150 -2.84 -17.35 1.72
CA ASP A 150 -4.10 -17.19 0.99
C ASP A 150 -3.98 -16.07 -0.06
N LEU A 151 -3.12 -15.07 0.17
CA LEU A 151 -2.98 -13.89 -0.69
C LEU A 151 -1.85 -13.98 -1.72
N VAL A 152 -0.84 -14.81 -1.52
CA VAL A 152 0.36 -14.85 -2.37
C VAL A 152 0.04 -15.13 -3.84
N SER A 153 -1.02 -15.87 -4.17
CA SER A 153 -1.42 -16.10 -5.56
C SER A 153 -2.08 -14.88 -6.23
N HIS A 154 -2.53 -13.90 -5.44
CA HIS A 154 -3.23 -12.71 -5.91
C HIS A 154 -2.29 -11.50 -6.11
N PHE A 155 -1.21 -11.39 -5.34
CA PHE A 155 -0.29 -10.25 -5.40
C PHE A 155 0.95 -10.54 -6.26
N ASP A 156 1.57 -9.49 -6.80
CA ASP A 156 2.75 -9.61 -7.69
C ASP A 156 4.07 -9.53 -6.93
N PHE A 157 4.07 -8.86 -5.78
CA PHE A 157 5.22 -8.69 -4.91
C PHE A 157 4.77 -8.48 -3.46
N ALA A 158 5.72 -8.56 -2.52
CA ALA A 158 5.51 -8.14 -1.15
C ALA A 158 6.36 -6.90 -0.85
N VAL A 159 5.81 -5.99 -0.06
CA VAL A 159 6.56 -4.92 0.58
C VAL A 159 6.53 -5.23 2.07
N ASN A 160 7.69 -5.41 2.67
CA ASN A 160 7.78 -5.72 4.08
C ASN A 160 8.64 -4.68 4.79
N GLU A 161 8.08 -4.03 5.80
CA GLU A 161 8.83 -3.19 6.71
C GLU A 161 9.40 -4.04 7.87
N GLN A 162 10.70 -3.91 8.14
CA GLN A 162 11.36 -4.36 9.36
C GLN A 162 11.36 -5.89 9.62
N CYS A 163 11.33 -6.75 8.60
CA CYS A 163 11.34 -8.21 8.85
C CYS A 163 12.61 -8.67 9.56
N VAL A 164 13.74 -7.99 9.36
CA VAL A 164 15.00 -8.35 10.03
C VAL A 164 14.94 -7.93 11.50
N GLN A 165 14.34 -6.79 11.81
CA GLN A 165 14.17 -6.32 13.18
C GLN A 165 13.21 -7.20 13.98
N TYR A 166 12.15 -7.70 13.36
CA TYR A 166 11.14 -8.52 14.03
C TYR A 166 11.35 -10.04 13.87
N ASP A 167 12.40 -10.48 13.16
CA ASP A 167 12.68 -11.90 12.85
C ASP A 167 11.54 -12.59 12.09
N GLU A 168 10.93 -11.86 11.14
CA GLU A 168 9.75 -12.25 10.38
C GLU A 168 10.04 -12.48 8.89
N CYS A 169 11.31 -12.47 8.48
CA CYS A 169 11.67 -12.59 7.06
C CYS A 169 11.31 -13.97 6.46
N ASP A 170 11.11 -14.99 7.29
CA ASP A 170 10.63 -16.31 6.85
C ASP A 170 9.18 -16.25 6.35
N VAL A 171 8.40 -15.26 6.79
CA VAL A 171 6.96 -15.18 6.48
C VAL A 171 6.71 -14.74 5.03
N VAL A 172 7.67 -14.03 4.42
CA VAL A 172 7.62 -13.59 3.01
C VAL A 172 8.25 -14.58 2.02
N VAL A 173 8.84 -15.68 2.50
CA VAL A 173 9.37 -16.76 1.65
C VAL A 173 8.37 -17.30 0.62
N PRO A 174 7.06 -17.42 0.90
CA PRO A 174 6.10 -17.87 -0.12
C PRO A 174 6.07 -17.02 -1.40
N PHE A 175 6.40 -15.72 -1.34
CA PHE A 175 6.56 -14.89 -2.54
C PHE A 175 7.81 -15.31 -3.33
N ILE A 176 8.93 -15.52 -2.64
CA ILE A 176 10.19 -15.96 -3.25
C ILE A 176 10.02 -17.32 -3.91
N ASP A 177 9.35 -18.26 -3.24
CA ASP A 177 9.06 -19.61 -3.76
C ASP A 177 8.19 -19.60 -5.03
N GLN A 178 7.48 -18.49 -5.30
CA GLN A 178 6.69 -18.26 -6.51
C GLN A 178 7.38 -17.34 -7.52
N ASP A 179 8.70 -17.13 -7.38
CA ASP A 179 9.51 -16.23 -8.22
C ASP A 179 9.01 -14.76 -8.20
N LYS A 180 8.40 -14.34 -7.09
CA LYS A 180 7.90 -12.96 -6.89
C LYS A 180 8.86 -12.13 -6.04
N PRO A 181 9.11 -10.86 -6.39
CA PRO A 181 10.03 -10.03 -5.64
C PRO A 181 9.46 -9.66 -4.26
N VAL A 182 10.37 -9.45 -3.30
CA VAL A 182 10.08 -8.93 -1.97
C VAL A 182 10.93 -7.68 -1.76
N PHE A 183 10.28 -6.53 -1.56
CA PHE A 183 10.93 -5.27 -1.22
C PHE A 183 10.97 -5.11 0.30
N GLY A 184 12.13 -5.34 0.90
CA GLY A 184 12.36 -5.14 2.33
C GLY A 184 12.78 -3.70 2.64
N ILE A 185 12.08 -3.06 3.58
CA ILE A 185 12.42 -1.71 4.09
C ILE A 185 12.83 -1.83 5.55
N GLU A 186 14.07 -1.47 5.89
CA GLU A 186 14.56 -1.46 7.28
C GLU A 186 14.78 -0.02 7.74
N TYR A 187 14.26 0.34 8.92
CA TYR A 187 14.46 1.66 9.51
C TYR A 187 15.49 1.58 10.62
N SER A 188 16.54 2.40 10.55
CA SER A 188 17.46 2.62 11.68
C SER A 188 17.01 3.85 12.48
N GLY A 189 15.98 3.71 13.31
CA GLY A 189 15.37 4.79 14.11
C GLY A 189 13.88 4.55 14.40
N ASP A 190 13.24 5.41 15.20
CA ASP A 190 11.78 5.42 15.35
C ASP A 190 11.15 5.88 14.02
N LYS A 191 9.98 5.33 13.64
CA LYS A 191 9.25 5.67 12.39
C LYS A 191 8.88 7.16 12.25
N THR A 192 9.13 7.95 13.30
CA THR A 192 8.73 9.36 13.47
C THR A 192 9.87 10.37 13.46
N SER A 193 11.14 9.94 13.32
CA SER A 193 12.31 10.84 13.42
C SER A 193 12.84 11.35 12.08
#